data_AF-A0A969XFB1-F1
#
_entry.id   AF-A0A969XFB1-F1
#
_cell.length_a   1.000
_cell.length_b   1.000
_cell.length_c   1.000
_cell.angle_alpha   90.00
_cell.angle_beta   90.00
_cell.angle_gamma   90.00
#
_symmetry.space_group_name_H-M   'P 1'
#
loop_
_entity.id
_entity.type
_entity.pdbx_description
1 polymer ?
#
loop_
_entity_poly.entity_id
_entity_poly.type
_entity_poly.pdbx_seq_one_letter_code
_entity_poly.pdbx_strand_id
1 'polypeptide(L)' 'MNGTNRPIVVGVAGGTGAGKTTISRTILERIGHERIAYIQHDSYYRDL' A
#
# COMPACT_ATOMS: atom_id res chain seq x y z
N MET A 1 -18.01 11.54 20.98
CA MET A 1 -17.89 10.71 19.76
C MET A 1 -16.54 10.02 19.81
N ASN A 2 -16.46 8.83 20.42
CA ASN A 2 -15.18 8.16 20.69
C ASN A 2 -15.01 6.97 19.74
N GLY A 3 -14.85 7.26 18.44
CA GLY A 3 -14.33 6.29 17.49
C GLY A 3 -12.81 6.48 17.42
N THR A 4 -12.03 5.56 17.96
CA THR A 4 -10.57 5.62 17.77
C THR A 4 -10.30 5.47 16.28
N ASN A 5 -9.83 6.54 15.63
CA ASN A 5 -9.46 6.53 14.21
C ASN A 5 -8.12 5.79 14.03
N ARG A 6 -8.13 4.49 14.31
CA ARG A 6 -6.95 3.64 14.21
C ARG A 6 -6.76 3.23 12.75
N PRO A 7 -5.63 3.56 12.12
CA PRO A 7 -5.38 3.17 10.75
C PRO A 7 -5.28 1.65 10.64
N ILE A 8 -5.75 1.10 9.52
CA ILE A 8 -5.55 -0.30 9.15
C ILE A 8 -4.28 -0.36 8.29
N VAL A 9 -3.38 -1.29 8.63
CA VAL A 9 -2.15 -1.53 7.87
C VAL A 9 -2.30 -2.82 7.08
N VAL A 10 -2.05 -2.75 5.77
CA VAL A 10 -2.09 -3.90 4.85
C VAL A 10 -0.73 -4.05 4.20
N GLY A 11 -0.08 -5.20 4.40
CA GLY A 11 1.16 -5.57 3.72
C GLY A 11 0.88 -6.49 2.52
N VAL A 12 1.52 -6.22 1.38
CA VAL A 12 1.44 -7.05 0.17
C VAL A 12 2.80 -7.68 -0.10
N ALA A 13 2.91 -9.01 0.08
CA ALA A 13 4.15 -9.76 -0.07
C ALA A 13 4.05 -10.86 -1.15
N GLY A 14 5.18 -11.39 -1.61
CA GLY A 14 5.26 -12.41 -2.67
C GLY A 14 6.47 -12.26 -3.59
N GLY A 15 6.73 -13.26 -4.44
CA GLY A 15 7.85 -13.28 -5.39
C GLY A 15 7.74 -12.24 -6.52
N THR A 16 8.81 -12.11 -7.31
CA THR A 16 8.81 -11.28 -8.53
C THR A 16 7.76 -11.79 -9.53
N GLY A 17 7.03 -10.89 -10.20
CA GLY A 17 5.98 -11.27 -11.14
C GLY A 17 4.65 -11.74 -10.53
N ALA A 18 4.54 -11.85 -9.20
CA ALA A 18 3.32 -12.31 -8.53
C ALA A 18 2.15 -11.30 -8.51
N GLY A 19 2.31 -10.12 -9.14
CA GLY A 19 1.23 -9.12 -9.24
C GLY A 19 1.06 -8.19 -8.03
N LYS A 20 2.04 -8.11 -7.12
CA LYS A 20 1.99 -7.24 -5.92
C LYS A 20 1.69 -5.77 -6.24
N THR A 21 2.38 -5.21 -7.22
CA THR A 21 2.17 -3.81 -7.67
C THR A 21 0.79 -3.62 -8.27
N THR A 22 0.28 -4.63 -9.01
CA THR A 22 -1.05 -4.57 -9.60
C THR A 22 -2.12 -4.50 -8.52
N ILE A 23 -2.07 -5.39 -7.53
CA ILE A 23 -3.10 -5.43 -6.49
C ILE A 23 -3.05 -4.21 -5.58
N SER A 24 -1.85 -3.74 -5.19
CA SER A 24 -1.71 -2.54 -4.36
C SER A 24 -2.24 -1.30 -5.06
N ARG A 25 -1.97 -1.16 -6.36
CA ARG A 25 -2.48 -0.07 -7.18
C ARG A 25 -4.00 -0.15 -7.39
N THR A 26 -4.56 -1.33 -7.64
CA THR A 26 -6.02 -1.50 -7.75
C THR A 26 -6.74 -1.13 -6.44
N ILE A 27 -6.17 -1.48 -5.28
CA ILE A 27 -6.72 -1.08 -3.98
C ILE A 27 -6.69 0.45 -3.83
N LEU A 28 -5.56 1.07 -4.18
CA LEU A 28 -5.40 2.53 -4.16
C LEU A 28 -6.40 3.25 -5.07
N GLU A 29 -6.58 2.77 -6.31
CA GLU A 29 -7.53 3.33 -7.28
C GLU A 29 -8.99 3.19 -6.81
N ARG A 30 -9.34 2.07 -6.17
CA ARG A 30 -10.71 1.82 -5.68
C ARG A 30 -11.07 2.62 -4.43
N ILE A 31 -10.12 2.80 -3.52
CA ILE A 31 -10.37 3.50 -2.25
C ILE A 31 -10.11 5.00 -2.40
N GLY A 32 -9.28 5.43 -3.34
CA GLY A 32 -8.92 6.83 -3.50
C GLY A 32 -7.64 7.18 -2.74
N HIS A 33 -6.84 8.03 -3.38
CA HIS A 33 -5.51 8.42 -2.89
C HIS A 33 -5.58 9.29 -1.63
N GLU A 34 -6.72 9.96 -1.41
CA GLU A 34 -6.98 10.83 -0.26
C GLU A 34 -7.20 10.06 1.05
N ARG A 35 -7.46 8.74 0.96
CA ARG A 35 -7.75 7.88 2.13
C ARG A 35 -6.64 6.87 2.44
N ILE A 36 -5.62 6.77 1.60
CA ILE A 36 -4.54 5.78 1.74
C ILE A 36 -3.18 6.45 1.69
N ALA A 37 -2.39 6.26 2.75
CA ALA A 37 -0.94 6.44 2.66
C ALA A 37 -0.33 5.22 1.95
N TYR A 38 0.14 5.41 0.71
CA TYR A 38 0.76 4.35 -0.09
C TYR A 38 2.29 4.41 0.01
N ILE A 39 2.91 3.30 0.44
CA ILE A 39 4.37 3.18 0.59
C ILE A 39 4.84 2.00 -0.25
N GLN A 40 5.65 2.26 -1.29
CA GLN A 40 6.24 1.22 -2.14
C GLN A 40 7.62 0.80 -1.60
N HIS A 41 7.79 -0.49 -1.29
CA HIS A 41 9.03 -1.01 -0.69
C HIS A 41 10.22 -1.09 -1.66
N ASP A 42 9.98 -1.10 -2.97
CA ASP A 42 10.99 -1.08 -4.03
C ASP A 42 11.59 0.33 -4.27
N SER A 43 10.89 1.40 -3.91
CA SER A 43 11.45 2.77 -3.86
C SER A 43 12.33 3.03 -2.63
N TYR A 44 12.54 2.03 -1.76
CA TYR A 44 13.32 2.18 -0.54
C TYR A 44 14.81 1.88 -0.69
N TYR A 45 15.27 1.52 -1.89
CA TYR A 45 16.70 1.53 -2.20
C TYR A 45 17.16 2.97 -2.44
N ARG A 46 17.51 3.67 -1.36
CA ARG A 46 18.55 4.69 -1.45
C ARG A 46 19.87 3.95 -1.62
N ASP A 47 20.52 4.19 -2.74
CA ASP A 47 21.91 3.80 -3.01
C ASP A 47 22.14 2.30 -3.28
N LEU A 48 21.78 1.85 -4.48
CA LEU A 48 22.60 0.87 -5.21
C LEU A 48 23.54 1.64 -6.14
#